data_AF-A0A2P4PPV8-F1
#
_entry.id   AF-A0A2P4PPV8-F1
#
_cell.length_a   1.000
_cell.length_b   1.000
_cell.length_c   1.000
_cell.angle_alpha   90.00
_cell.angle_beta   90.00
_cell.angle_gamma   90.00
#
_symmetry.space_group_name_H-M   'P 1'
#
loop_
_entity.id
_entity.type
_entity.pdbx_description
1 polymer ?
#
loop_
_entity_poly.entity_id
_entity_poly.type
_entity_poly.pdbx_seq_one_letter_code
_entity_poly.pdbx_strand_id
1 'polypeptide(L)'
;MSMDEESEASTFPVEDSTSDIPVDYLLSLSRTAKEAVEISRAEVTYDDMPEYRDKLLNKKNSYTHFAHIYFERYTKLSKIIRNKWKDCEAKHVNKILNVKPNELCYLVGTVYMEMQNKPNILAELSRNNWEPAPILKEKYCSPTDEFWLDDDSGRIKIVGDRLKEEIIVSGIIMSVLGKENSQGEFEVSDICIAGLPKQPEQPEQIYPRIQMNIDRDDDKYVALISGLNIDTSGISETRLQIMMEYFTGELGCFHEQKNISSKIARIIIAGNSLATAKPVPDERKQKKYGYDNSLYDAEPLNNLDNFLEKLCSLLPVHIMPGQNDPADSTLPQQPILSNLLPKVGTNPNFHSVTNPYWCKFDDVTFLGTSGQTIDDIYKYIEIEDRLIIAERTLHWRHMAPTAPDTLWCYPFKDVDPFIIDQMPHVYFIGNQKEFATKLVKGIDQQCTRIILLPSFAESGIVVFLNLNNLKCHTIYFPSTFF
;
A
#
# COMPACT_ATOMS: atom_id res chain seq x y z
N MET A 1 -3.44 11.27 -29.59
CA MET A 1 -1.99 11.52 -29.55
C MET A 1 -1.44 10.55 -28.51
N SER A 2 -1.02 9.38 -28.98
CA SER A 2 -0.32 8.37 -28.18
C SER A 2 1.11 8.86 -27.96
N MET A 3 1.42 9.29 -26.75
CA MET A 3 2.80 9.44 -26.30
C MET A 3 3.26 8.08 -25.76
N ASP A 4 4.46 7.71 -26.16
CA ASP A 4 5.11 6.44 -25.89
C ASP A 4 5.18 6.13 -24.38
N GLU A 5 4.54 5.04 -23.96
CA GLU A 5 4.82 4.40 -22.67
C GLU A 5 6.13 3.62 -22.82
N GLU A 6 7.27 4.31 -22.64
CA GLU A 6 8.53 3.63 -22.31
C GLU A 6 8.30 2.82 -21.03
N SER A 7 8.61 1.52 -21.04
CA SER A 7 8.43 0.68 -19.85
C SER A 7 9.26 1.24 -18.69
N GLU A 8 8.60 1.83 -17.69
CA GLU A 8 9.27 2.51 -16.56
C GLU A 8 10.03 1.57 -15.62
N ALA A 9 10.00 0.26 -15.88
CA ALA A 9 10.78 -0.75 -15.18
C ALA A 9 11.75 -1.43 -16.15
N SER A 10 12.99 -1.59 -15.71
CA SER A 10 13.99 -2.36 -16.43
C SER A 10 14.48 -3.52 -15.56
N THR A 11 14.61 -4.71 -16.13
CA THR A 11 15.49 -5.73 -15.56
C THR A 11 16.89 -5.12 -15.38
N PHE A 12 17.67 -5.55 -14.38
CA PHE A 12 19.04 -5.08 -14.24
C PHE A 12 19.76 -5.21 -15.60
N PRO A 13 20.45 -4.16 -16.07
CA PRO A 13 21.13 -4.22 -17.35
C PRO A 13 22.18 -5.33 -17.28
N VAL A 14 22.09 -6.31 -18.17
CA VAL A 14 23.20 -7.21 -18.48
C VAL A 14 24.15 -6.37 -19.32
N GLU A 15 24.94 -5.51 -18.68
CA GLU A 15 25.97 -4.77 -19.41
C GLU A 15 27.03 -5.79 -19.88
N ASP A 16 27.32 -5.76 -21.18
CA ASP A 16 28.57 -6.29 -21.75
C ASP A 16 29.74 -5.46 -21.19
N SER A 17 30.00 -5.56 -19.89
CA SER A 17 31.07 -4.84 -19.21
C SER A 17 32.32 -5.72 -19.19
N THR A 18 33.38 -5.16 -19.75
CA THR A 18 34.76 -5.63 -19.67
C THR A 18 35.21 -5.66 -18.21
N SER A 19 34.81 -6.68 -17.47
CA SER A 19 35.41 -7.02 -16.20
C SER A 19 36.67 -7.85 -16.45
N ASP A 20 37.77 -7.52 -15.78
CA ASP A 20 39.04 -8.28 -15.81
C ASP A 20 38.91 -9.71 -15.23
N ILE A 21 37.69 -10.14 -14.87
CA ILE A 21 37.36 -11.48 -14.42
C ILE A 21 36.32 -12.03 -15.40
N PRO A 22 36.72 -12.85 -16.40
CA PRO A 22 35.80 -13.33 -17.41
C PRO A 22 34.67 -14.17 -16.79
N VAL A 23 33.50 -14.17 -17.43
CA VAL A 23 32.34 -15.06 -17.15
C VAL A 23 32.79 -16.52 -16.99
N ASP A 24 33.89 -16.88 -17.64
CA ASP A 24 34.62 -18.14 -17.52
C ASP A 24 35.14 -18.47 -16.10
N TYR A 25 35.06 -17.59 -15.10
CA TYR A 25 35.59 -17.86 -13.76
C TYR A 25 34.84 -19.01 -13.06
N LEU A 26 33.50 -18.97 -13.03
CA LEU A 26 32.67 -20.03 -12.45
C LEU A 26 32.63 -21.29 -13.32
N LEU A 27 32.90 -21.15 -14.62
CA LEU A 27 32.96 -22.26 -15.58
C LEU A 27 34.38 -22.80 -15.79
N SER A 28 35.37 -22.31 -15.02
CA SER A 28 36.77 -22.75 -15.10
C SER A 28 37.08 -23.88 -14.12
N LEU A 29 38.05 -24.73 -14.50
CA LEU A 29 38.59 -25.76 -13.61
C LEU A 29 39.17 -25.12 -12.35
N SER A 30 38.86 -25.70 -11.19
CA SER A 30 39.25 -25.17 -9.87
C SER A 30 40.73 -24.81 -9.83
N ARG A 31 41.05 -23.51 -9.82
CA ARG A 31 42.42 -23.05 -9.62
C ARG A 31 42.75 -23.18 -8.13
N THR A 32 43.83 -23.90 -7.84
CA THR A 32 44.31 -24.12 -6.47
C THR A 32 44.61 -22.80 -5.78
N ALA A 33 43.90 -22.58 -4.67
CA ALA A 33 44.13 -21.58 -3.63
C ALA A 33 44.30 -20.12 -4.10
N LYS A 34 43.22 -19.32 -4.10
CA LYS A 34 43.30 -17.85 -4.04
C LYS A 34 42.21 -17.25 -3.15
N GLU A 35 42.61 -16.15 -2.52
CA GLU A 35 41.97 -15.40 -1.43
C GLU A 35 40.46 -15.26 -1.58
N ALA A 36 39.73 -15.55 -0.50
CA ALA A 36 38.31 -15.21 -0.41
C ALA A 36 38.16 -13.71 -0.61
N VAL A 37 37.42 -13.30 -1.66
CA VAL A 37 37.13 -11.88 -1.89
C VAL A 37 35.97 -11.50 -0.99
N GLU A 38 36.26 -10.77 0.08
CA GLU A 38 35.23 -10.23 0.96
C GLU A 38 34.56 -9.02 0.30
N ILE A 39 33.24 -9.10 0.12
CA ILE A 39 32.43 -8.02 -0.44
C ILE A 39 31.65 -7.36 0.70
N SER A 40 31.87 -6.07 0.93
CA SER A 40 31.12 -5.27 1.90
C SER A 40 29.73 -4.93 1.35
N ARG A 41 28.70 -5.00 2.19
CA ARG A 41 27.35 -4.57 1.84
C ARG A 41 27.17 -3.06 1.93
N ALA A 42 26.23 -2.54 1.14
CA ALA A 42 25.76 -1.17 1.27
C ALA A 42 24.95 -1.01 2.57
N GLU A 43 25.18 0.10 3.26
CA GLU A 43 24.43 0.48 4.45
C GLU A 43 23.62 1.75 4.18
N VAL A 44 22.45 1.82 4.80
CA VAL A 44 21.57 3.00 4.78
C VAL A 44 21.13 3.33 6.19
N THR A 45 21.08 4.63 6.47
CA THR A 45 20.47 5.14 7.69
C THR A 45 18.98 4.83 7.70
N TYR A 46 18.42 4.64 8.88
CA TYR A 46 17.01 4.31 9.06
C TYR A 46 16.40 5.20 10.14
N ASP A 47 15.28 5.80 9.79
CA ASP A 47 14.42 6.57 10.68
C ASP A 47 13.00 6.00 10.54
N ASP A 48 12.41 5.62 11.68
CA ASP A 48 11.09 5.01 11.78
C ASP A 48 9.96 6.03 11.82
N MET A 49 10.28 7.32 11.63
CA MET A 49 9.34 8.43 11.51
C MET A 49 8.31 8.44 12.63
N PRO A 50 8.73 8.69 13.89
CA PRO A 50 7.88 8.52 15.07
C PRO A 50 6.61 9.37 15.02
N GLU A 51 6.64 10.52 14.36
CA GLU A 51 5.49 11.42 14.16
C GLU A 51 4.35 10.81 13.32
N TYR A 52 4.65 9.87 12.43
CA TYR A 52 3.65 9.11 11.65
C TYR A 52 3.37 7.76 12.30
N ARG A 53 4.41 7.04 12.72
CA ARG A 53 4.30 5.74 13.40
C ARG A 53 3.39 5.83 14.63
N ASP A 54 3.58 6.84 15.48
CA ASP A 54 2.80 6.97 16.72
C ASP A 54 1.31 7.24 16.49
N LYS A 55 0.93 7.81 15.33
CA LYS A 55 -0.48 7.99 14.94
C LYS A 55 -1.15 6.67 14.56
N LEU A 56 -0.36 5.69 14.12
CA LEU A 56 -0.82 4.37 13.68
C LEU A 56 -0.87 3.34 14.82
N LEU A 57 -0.33 3.67 16.00
CA LEU A 57 -0.34 2.79 17.16
C LEU A 57 -1.64 2.95 17.96
N ASN A 58 -2.29 1.82 18.27
CA ASN A 58 -3.51 1.79 19.06
C ASN A 58 -3.18 1.91 20.57
N LYS A 59 -3.03 3.14 21.07
CA LYS A 59 -2.58 3.41 22.46
C LYS A 59 -3.63 3.17 23.55
N LYS A 60 -4.92 3.13 23.23
CA LYS A 60 -6.03 2.95 24.20
C LYS A 60 -7.13 2.08 23.62
N ASN A 61 -7.71 1.17 24.41
CA ASN A 61 -8.94 0.48 24.03
C ASN A 61 -10.14 1.35 24.43
N SER A 62 -10.46 2.36 23.61
CA SER A 62 -11.66 3.17 23.79
C SER A 62 -12.59 2.89 22.61
N TYR A 63 -13.70 2.22 22.88
CA TYR A 63 -14.76 1.99 21.89
C TYR A 63 -15.54 3.30 21.67
N THR A 64 -15.00 4.17 20.81
CA THR A 64 -15.67 5.41 20.38
C THR A 64 -16.46 5.20 19.10
N HIS A 65 -17.37 6.13 18.81
CA HIS A 65 -18.16 6.12 17.59
C HIS A 65 -17.34 6.64 16.39
N PHE A 66 -17.58 6.09 15.20
CA PHE A 66 -16.84 6.43 13.98
C PHE A 66 -17.05 7.87 13.47
N ALA A 67 -18.05 8.62 13.95
CA ALA A 67 -18.25 10.02 13.52
C ALA A 67 -17.01 10.91 13.72
N HIS A 68 -16.20 10.61 14.74
CA HIS A 68 -14.98 11.38 15.03
C HIS A 68 -13.96 11.35 13.88
N ILE A 69 -13.78 10.20 13.22
CA ILE A 69 -12.81 10.09 12.12
C ILE A 69 -13.22 10.97 10.93
N TYR A 70 -14.52 10.98 10.60
CA TYR A 70 -15.07 11.82 9.53
C TYR A 70 -14.96 13.31 9.87
N PHE A 71 -15.17 13.69 11.14
CA PHE A 71 -15.02 15.07 11.59
C PHE A 71 -13.57 15.55 11.47
N GLU A 72 -12.59 14.75 11.90
CA GLU A 72 -11.17 15.09 11.79
C GLU A 72 -10.73 15.19 10.32
N ARG A 73 -11.18 14.23 9.49
CA ARG A 73 -10.95 14.23 8.04
C ARG A 73 -11.48 15.49 7.36
N TYR A 74 -12.75 15.81 7.61
CA TYR A 74 -13.38 17.02 7.10
C TYR A 74 -12.63 18.27 7.56
N THR A 75 -12.31 18.36 8.86
CA THR A 75 -11.67 19.54 9.45
C THR A 75 -10.29 19.83 8.87
N LYS A 76 -9.49 18.80 8.60
CA LYS A 76 -8.17 18.96 7.97
C LYS A 76 -8.26 19.27 6.48
N LEU A 77 -9.01 18.48 5.71
CA LEU A 77 -8.99 18.58 4.24
C LEU A 77 -9.83 19.74 3.70
N SER A 78 -10.94 20.10 4.37
CA SER A 78 -11.78 21.22 3.93
C SER A 78 -11.02 22.56 3.89
N LYS A 79 -10.07 22.77 4.80
CA LYS A 79 -9.22 23.99 4.84
C LYS A 79 -8.38 24.16 3.57
N ILE A 80 -8.00 23.06 2.93
CA ILE A 80 -7.18 23.07 1.71
C ILE A 80 -8.06 23.37 0.49
N ILE A 81 -9.23 22.73 0.42
CA ILE A 81 -10.09 22.72 -0.78
C ILE A 81 -10.91 24.02 -0.94
N ARG A 82 -11.26 24.69 0.17
CA ARG A 82 -12.14 25.89 0.18
C ARG A 82 -11.68 27.05 -0.69
N ASN A 83 -10.40 27.11 -1.06
CA ASN A 83 -9.84 28.31 -1.67
C ASN A 83 -9.99 28.38 -3.20
N LYS A 84 -10.36 27.27 -3.90
CA LYS A 84 -10.37 27.24 -5.38
C LYS A 84 -11.26 28.34 -5.99
N TRP A 85 -12.45 28.55 -5.45
CA TRP A 85 -13.44 29.50 -6.00
C TRP A 85 -13.69 30.72 -5.09
N LYS A 86 -12.74 31.03 -4.21
CA LYS A 86 -12.89 32.12 -3.24
C LYS A 86 -13.04 33.50 -3.92
N ASP A 87 -12.38 33.68 -5.04
CA ASP A 87 -12.36 34.93 -5.81
C ASP A 87 -13.39 34.94 -6.97
N CYS A 88 -14.26 33.92 -7.04
CA CYS A 88 -15.31 33.82 -8.04
C CYS A 88 -16.64 34.43 -7.53
N GLU A 89 -17.60 34.66 -8.43
CA GLU A 89 -18.93 35.15 -8.07
C GLU A 89 -19.74 34.19 -7.17
N ALA A 90 -19.36 32.91 -7.15
CA ALA A 90 -20.03 31.88 -6.37
C ALA A 90 -19.78 32.06 -4.87
N LYS A 91 -20.84 31.96 -4.06
CA LYS A 91 -20.72 32.07 -2.59
C LYS A 91 -20.42 30.72 -1.95
N HIS A 92 -19.53 30.71 -0.97
CA HIS A 92 -19.39 29.55 -0.09
C HIS A 92 -20.61 29.44 0.82
N VAL A 93 -21.24 28.26 0.83
CA VAL A 93 -22.32 27.97 1.75
C VAL A 93 -21.76 27.06 2.86
N ASN A 94 -21.70 27.60 4.08
CA ASN A 94 -21.05 26.93 5.21
C ASN A 94 -21.78 25.66 5.70
N LYS A 95 -23.09 25.59 5.48
CA LYS A 95 -23.95 24.48 5.89
C LYS A 95 -24.79 24.06 4.71
N ILE A 96 -24.72 22.80 4.32
CA ILE A 96 -25.41 22.24 3.15
C ILE A 96 -26.91 22.51 3.21
N LEU A 97 -27.54 22.46 4.39
CA LEU A 97 -28.97 22.77 4.53
C LEU A 97 -29.35 24.24 4.26
N ASN A 98 -28.38 25.15 4.17
CA ASN A 98 -28.61 26.58 3.89
C ASN A 98 -28.49 26.93 2.40
N VAL A 99 -28.35 25.94 1.52
CA VAL A 99 -28.39 26.15 0.07
C VAL A 99 -29.71 26.81 -0.30
N LYS A 100 -29.65 27.77 -1.23
CA LYS A 100 -30.83 28.45 -1.76
C LYS A 100 -31.09 27.99 -3.19
N PRO A 101 -32.36 27.76 -3.57
CA PRO A 101 -32.72 27.38 -4.93
C PRO A 101 -32.18 28.38 -5.96
N ASN A 102 -31.63 27.87 -7.06
CA ASN A 102 -31.10 28.65 -8.20
C ASN A 102 -29.94 29.63 -7.90
N GLU A 103 -29.35 29.63 -6.70
CA GLU A 103 -28.16 30.44 -6.38
C GLU A 103 -26.87 29.67 -6.69
N LEU A 104 -25.95 30.29 -7.46
CA LEU A 104 -24.63 29.69 -7.72
C LEU A 104 -23.81 29.72 -6.43
N CYS A 105 -23.48 28.54 -5.92
CA CYS A 105 -22.70 28.40 -4.70
C CYS A 105 -21.76 27.20 -4.78
N TYR A 106 -20.81 27.15 -3.84
CA TYR A 106 -19.98 25.97 -3.65
C TYR A 106 -20.09 25.44 -2.24
N LEU A 107 -20.06 24.12 -2.16
CA LEU A 107 -20.20 23.32 -0.93
C LEU A 107 -18.93 22.53 -0.69
N VAL A 108 -18.66 22.21 0.56
CA VAL A 108 -17.58 21.31 0.95
C VAL A 108 -18.17 20.26 1.87
N GLY A 109 -17.97 18.99 1.55
CA GLY A 109 -18.52 17.88 2.31
C GLY A 109 -17.73 16.59 2.14
N THR A 110 -18.13 15.60 2.90
CA THR A 110 -17.69 14.21 2.76
C THR A 110 -18.61 13.52 1.78
N VAL A 111 -18.04 12.82 0.81
CA VAL A 111 -18.83 12.04 -0.13
C VAL A 111 -19.34 10.79 0.54
N TYR A 112 -20.62 10.49 0.33
CA TYR A 112 -21.21 9.20 0.64
C TYR A 112 -21.82 8.61 -0.62
N MET A 113 -21.50 7.35 -0.91
CA MET A 113 -22.08 6.62 -2.06
C MET A 113 -23.07 5.59 -1.55
N GLU A 114 -24.33 5.74 -1.94
CA GLU A 114 -25.38 4.74 -1.74
C GLU A 114 -25.34 3.78 -2.95
N MET A 115 -24.99 2.53 -2.70
CA MET A 115 -24.74 1.54 -3.75
C MET A 115 -25.55 0.27 -3.47
N GLN A 116 -26.27 -0.22 -4.48
CA GLN A 116 -27.18 -1.36 -4.31
C GLN A 116 -26.46 -2.65 -3.89
N ASN A 117 -25.22 -2.82 -4.33
CA ASN A 117 -24.45 -4.04 -4.14
C ASN A 117 -23.55 -4.01 -2.89
N LYS A 118 -23.50 -2.88 -2.17
CA LYS A 118 -22.72 -2.75 -0.94
C LYS A 118 -23.33 -3.67 0.14
N PRO A 119 -22.52 -4.45 0.88
CA PRO A 119 -23.04 -5.36 1.90
C PRO A 119 -23.75 -4.58 3.02
N ASN A 120 -24.90 -5.09 3.46
CA ASN A 120 -25.69 -4.48 4.52
C ASN A 120 -25.96 -5.50 5.62
N ILE A 121 -25.32 -5.30 6.77
CA ILE A 121 -25.41 -6.19 7.93
C ILE A 121 -26.84 -6.26 8.48
N LEU A 122 -27.60 -5.15 8.47
CA LEU A 122 -28.99 -5.15 8.93
C LEU A 122 -29.88 -5.97 8.01
N ALA A 123 -29.65 -5.90 6.70
CA ALA A 123 -30.36 -6.73 5.73
C ALA A 123 -30.01 -8.21 5.92
N GLU A 124 -28.76 -8.54 6.26
CA GLU A 124 -28.32 -9.90 6.57
C GLU A 124 -28.95 -10.43 7.86
N LEU A 125 -28.94 -9.64 8.95
CA LEU A 125 -29.58 -10.00 10.23
C LEU A 125 -31.10 -10.15 10.12
N SER A 126 -31.71 -9.48 9.15
CA SER A 126 -33.15 -9.59 8.89
C SER A 126 -33.52 -10.85 8.09
N ARG A 127 -32.55 -11.58 7.54
CA ARG A 127 -32.81 -12.84 6.82
C ARG A 127 -33.03 -13.99 7.78
N ASN A 128 -33.78 -14.98 7.32
CA ASN A 128 -33.95 -16.22 8.05
C ASN A 128 -32.63 -17.01 8.04
N ASN A 129 -32.19 -17.50 9.20
CA ASN A 129 -30.93 -18.25 9.40
C ASN A 129 -30.74 -19.51 8.53
N TRP A 130 -31.74 -19.91 7.74
CA TRP A 130 -31.70 -21.08 6.85
C TRP A 130 -31.28 -20.71 5.43
N GLU A 131 -31.28 -19.43 5.06
CA GLU A 131 -30.80 -18.97 3.76
C GLU A 131 -29.27 -18.89 3.77
N PRO A 132 -28.61 -19.32 2.68
CA PRO A 132 -27.17 -19.14 2.56
C PRO A 132 -26.82 -17.66 2.60
N ALA A 133 -25.70 -17.34 3.25
CA ALA A 133 -25.17 -15.98 3.26
C ALA A 133 -24.99 -15.47 1.82
N PRO A 134 -25.32 -14.18 1.54
CA PRO A 134 -25.14 -13.64 0.21
C PRO A 134 -23.67 -13.71 -0.19
N ILE A 135 -23.41 -14.10 -1.43
CA ILE A 135 -22.06 -14.08 -1.98
C ILE A 135 -21.60 -12.62 -2.03
N LEU A 136 -20.47 -12.33 -1.40
CA LEU A 136 -19.83 -11.03 -1.50
C LEU A 136 -19.42 -10.79 -2.96
N LYS A 137 -19.93 -9.71 -3.53
CA LYS A 137 -19.57 -9.31 -4.90
C LYS A 137 -18.15 -8.75 -4.93
N GLU A 138 -17.44 -8.99 -6.03
CA GLU A 138 -16.11 -8.42 -6.26
C GLU A 138 -16.17 -6.89 -6.42
N LYS A 139 -17.23 -6.37 -7.06
CA LYS A 139 -17.51 -4.93 -7.17
C LYS A 139 -18.90 -4.58 -6.66
N TYR A 140 -19.01 -3.39 -6.10
CA TYR A 140 -20.23 -2.77 -5.59
C TYR A 140 -20.82 -1.73 -6.56
N CYS A 141 -20.05 -1.22 -7.51
CA CYS A 141 -20.51 -0.22 -8.46
C CYS A 141 -21.70 -0.70 -9.30
N SER A 142 -22.62 0.21 -9.56
CA SER A 142 -23.77 0.01 -10.44
C SER A 142 -24.17 1.32 -11.14
N PRO A 143 -24.81 1.25 -12.32
CA PRO A 143 -25.33 2.46 -13.00
C PRO A 143 -26.40 3.23 -12.21
N THR A 144 -26.94 2.62 -11.14
CA THR A 144 -27.99 3.19 -10.28
C THR A 144 -27.44 3.77 -8.98
N ASP A 145 -26.11 3.85 -8.82
CA ASP A 145 -25.50 4.39 -7.61
C ASP A 145 -25.85 5.88 -7.43
N GLU A 146 -26.10 6.27 -6.18
CA GLU A 146 -26.38 7.66 -5.82
C GLU A 146 -25.22 8.28 -5.07
N PHE A 147 -24.93 9.54 -5.40
CA PHE A 147 -23.88 10.32 -4.78
C PHE A 147 -24.50 11.36 -3.84
N TRP A 148 -24.04 11.35 -2.59
CA TRP A 148 -24.44 12.28 -1.55
C TRP A 148 -23.24 13.04 -1.03
N LEU A 149 -23.49 14.27 -0.61
CA LEU A 149 -22.51 15.12 0.04
C LEU A 149 -22.99 15.46 1.44
N ASP A 150 -22.19 15.09 2.44
CA ASP A 150 -22.50 15.19 3.86
C ASP A 150 -21.62 16.26 4.56
N ASP A 151 -22.23 17.03 5.45
CA ASP A 151 -21.54 17.93 6.39
C ASP A 151 -22.10 17.78 7.82
N ASP A 152 -21.75 18.69 8.72
CA ASP A 152 -22.26 18.70 10.10
C ASP A 152 -23.74 19.11 10.22
N SER A 153 -24.32 19.68 9.16
CA SER A 153 -25.70 20.15 9.12
C SER A 153 -26.67 19.11 8.53
N GLY A 154 -26.24 18.34 7.53
CA GLY A 154 -27.07 17.36 6.85
C GLY A 154 -26.41 16.82 5.58
N ARG A 155 -27.25 16.38 4.64
CA ARG A 155 -26.83 15.78 3.38
C ARG A 155 -27.63 16.33 2.21
N ILE A 156 -26.98 16.42 1.04
CA ILE A 156 -27.62 16.77 -0.23
C ILE A 156 -27.20 15.77 -1.31
N LYS A 157 -28.15 15.39 -2.17
CA LYS A 157 -27.85 14.55 -3.32
C LYS A 157 -27.17 15.40 -4.39
N ILE A 158 -26.04 14.92 -4.92
CA ILE A 158 -25.30 15.59 -5.99
C ILE A 158 -25.53 14.86 -7.31
N VAL A 159 -25.76 15.62 -8.38
CA VAL A 159 -26.05 15.10 -9.73
C VAL A 159 -25.31 15.91 -10.79
N GLY A 160 -25.17 15.36 -12.00
CA GLY A 160 -24.57 16.05 -13.15
C GLY A 160 -23.50 15.22 -13.85
N ASP A 161 -23.25 15.52 -15.13
CA ASP A 161 -22.30 14.76 -15.96
C ASP A 161 -20.85 14.91 -15.48
N ARG A 162 -20.51 16.01 -14.80
CA ARG A 162 -19.18 16.24 -14.24
C ARG A 162 -18.75 15.17 -13.24
N LEU A 163 -19.71 14.50 -12.58
CA LEU A 163 -19.43 13.39 -11.66
C LEU A 163 -18.85 12.16 -12.38
N LYS A 164 -19.20 11.95 -13.65
CA LYS A 164 -18.74 10.79 -14.45
C LYS A 164 -17.29 10.94 -14.92
N GLU A 165 -16.78 12.16 -14.94
CA GLU A 165 -15.43 12.50 -15.39
C GLU A 165 -14.39 12.41 -14.27
N GLU A 166 -14.82 12.20 -13.02
CA GLU A 166 -13.95 12.13 -11.84
C GLU A 166 -14.10 10.78 -11.15
N ILE A 167 -13.00 10.28 -10.57
CA ILE A 167 -13.04 9.05 -9.77
C ILE A 167 -13.49 9.46 -8.36
N ILE A 168 -14.66 8.97 -7.96
CA ILE A 168 -15.30 9.33 -6.70
C ILE A 168 -15.57 8.06 -5.91
N VAL A 169 -15.22 8.07 -4.62
CA VAL A 169 -15.52 7.00 -3.67
C VAL A 169 -16.02 7.57 -2.35
N SER A 170 -16.72 6.74 -1.58
CA SER A 170 -17.20 7.10 -0.24
C SER A 170 -16.04 7.53 0.67
N GLY A 171 -16.27 8.56 1.48
CA GLY A 171 -15.34 9.07 2.49
C GLY A 171 -14.30 10.08 2.01
N ILE A 172 -14.21 10.39 0.70
CA ILE A 172 -13.36 11.49 0.22
C ILE A 172 -13.97 12.84 0.61
N ILE A 173 -13.11 13.83 0.86
CA ILE A 173 -13.55 15.22 1.03
C ILE A 173 -13.44 15.93 -0.31
N MET A 174 -14.55 16.49 -0.77
CA MET A 174 -14.61 17.24 -2.02
C MET A 174 -15.35 18.56 -1.84
N SER A 175 -15.08 19.49 -2.74
CA SER A 175 -15.90 20.67 -2.93
C SER A 175 -16.55 20.64 -4.29
N VAL A 176 -17.83 21.01 -4.34
CA VAL A 176 -18.64 21.05 -5.56
C VAL A 176 -19.14 22.46 -5.78
N LEU A 177 -19.03 22.95 -7.01
CA LEU A 177 -19.61 24.21 -7.47
C LEU A 177 -20.86 23.88 -8.28
N GLY A 178 -21.97 24.56 -8.01
CA GLY A 178 -23.22 24.25 -8.68
C GLY A 178 -24.42 25.04 -8.17
N LYS A 179 -25.61 24.53 -8.47
CA LYS A 179 -26.90 25.10 -8.08
C LYS A 179 -27.86 24.00 -7.66
N GLU A 180 -28.75 24.31 -6.73
CA GLU A 180 -29.89 23.44 -6.42
C GLU A 180 -30.94 23.53 -7.55
N ASN A 181 -31.36 22.37 -8.03
CA ASN A 181 -32.40 22.22 -9.05
C ASN A 181 -33.82 22.24 -8.43
N SER A 182 -34.85 22.15 -9.25
CA SER A 182 -36.24 22.16 -8.78
C SER A 182 -36.66 20.91 -7.99
N GLN A 183 -35.85 19.86 -7.98
CA GLN A 183 -36.08 18.60 -7.26
C GLN A 183 -35.37 18.57 -5.89
N GLY A 184 -34.60 19.63 -5.54
CA GLY A 184 -33.81 19.69 -4.31
C GLY A 184 -32.48 18.94 -4.40
N GLU A 185 -32.06 18.54 -5.61
CA GLU A 185 -30.74 17.96 -5.87
C GLU A 185 -29.76 19.05 -6.29
N PHE A 186 -28.48 18.85 -6.00
CA PHE A 186 -27.43 19.81 -6.35
C PHE A 186 -26.78 19.44 -7.67
N GLU A 187 -27.00 20.26 -8.70
CA GLU A 187 -26.42 20.09 -10.03
C GLU A 187 -24.99 20.62 -10.06
N VAL A 188 -24.02 19.70 -10.18
CA VAL A 188 -22.59 19.96 -10.12
C VAL A 188 -22.06 20.43 -11.46
N SER A 189 -21.49 21.64 -11.47
CA SER A 189 -20.81 22.23 -12.63
C SER A 189 -19.29 22.02 -12.60
N ASP A 190 -18.66 22.06 -11.42
CA ASP A 190 -17.22 21.83 -11.26
C ASP A 190 -16.91 21.17 -9.91
N ILE A 191 -15.78 20.48 -9.84
CA ILE A 191 -15.31 19.71 -8.69
C ILE A 191 -13.92 20.19 -8.27
N CYS A 192 -13.67 20.19 -6.97
CA CYS A 192 -12.35 20.39 -6.39
C CYS A 192 -12.06 19.30 -5.36
N ILE A 193 -10.91 18.65 -5.50
CA ILE A 193 -10.33 17.72 -4.51
C ILE A 193 -9.09 18.36 -3.86
N ALA A 194 -8.52 17.72 -2.85
CA ALA A 194 -7.39 18.26 -2.08
C ALA A 194 -6.11 18.50 -2.90
N GLY A 195 -5.90 17.72 -3.97
CA GLY A 195 -4.67 17.75 -4.76
C GLY A 195 -3.48 17.16 -4.00
N LEU A 196 -2.31 17.11 -4.64
CA LEU A 196 -1.12 16.48 -4.06
C LEU A 196 -0.65 17.23 -2.80
N PRO A 197 -0.19 16.53 -1.74
CA PRO A 197 0.42 17.15 -0.56
C PRO A 197 1.78 17.77 -0.90
N LYS A 198 2.27 18.64 -0.03
CA LYS A 198 3.64 19.14 -0.19
C LYS A 198 4.63 18.01 0.10
N GLN A 199 5.66 17.88 -0.73
CA GLN A 199 6.81 17.02 -0.44
C GLN A 199 7.70 17.71 0.61
N PRO A 200 8.40 16.96 1.49
CA PRO A 200 9.47 17.56 2.30
C PRO A 200 10.52 18.20 1.38
N GLU A 201 11.38 19.06 1.93
CA GLU A 201 12.52 19.61 1.19
C GLU A 201 13.26 18.45 0.52
N GLN A 202 13.18 18.39 -0.82
CA GLN A 202 13.83 17.36 -1.58
C GLN A 202 15.33 17.47 -1.36
N PRO A 203 16.06 16.35 -1.22
CA PRO A 203 17.51 16.41 -1.30
C PRO A 203 17.86 16.99 -2.67
N GLU A 204 18.61 18.09 -2.69
CA GLU A 204 18.96 18.86 -3.90
C GLU A 204 19.52 17.98 -5.05
N GLN A 205 19.93 16.75 -4.73
CA GLN A 205 20.57 15.80 -5.64
C GLN A 205 19.63 14.76 -6.25
N ILE A 206 18.46 14.44 -5.67
CA ILE A 206 17.62 13.35 -6.19
C ILE A 206 16.94 13.73 -7.50
N TYR A 207 16.35 14.94 -7.59
CA TYR A 207 15.61 15.35 -8.79
C TYR A 207 16.49 15.43 -10.06
N PRO A 208 17.71 16.00 -10.02
CA PRO A 208 18.64 15.91 -11.14
C PRO A 208 19.03 14.47 -11.50
N ARG A 209 19.19 13.58 -10.51
CA ARG A 209 19.55 12.17 -10.75
C ARG A 209 18.41 11.40 -11.41
N ILE A 210 17.16 11.64 -11.01
CA ILE A 210 15.97 11.10 -11.69
C ILE A 210 15.96 11.52 -13.16
N GLN A 211 16.28 12.78 -13.47
CA GLN A 211 16.32 13.27 -14.85
C GLN A 211 17.45 12.65 -15.68
N MET A 212 18.61 12.44 -15.07
CA MET A 212 19.77 11.85 -15.77
C MET A 212 19.56 10.36 -16.08
N ASN A 213 18.82 9.62 -15.24
CA ASN A 213 18.53 8.19 -15.43
C ASN A 213 19.80 7.33 -15.63
N ILE A 214 20.83 7.57 -14.82
CA ILE A 214 22.11 6.85 -14.86
C ILE A 214 22.28 6.08 -13.55
N ASP A 215 22.53 4.78 -13.66
CA ASP A 215 22.92 3.93 -12.53
C ASP A 215 24.41 4.16 -12.22
N ARG A 216 24.76 4.21 -10.92
CA ARG A 216 26.10 4.52 -10.43
C ARG A 216 26.70 3.40 -9.60
N ASP A 217 28.02 3.43 -9.49
CA ASP A 217 28.77 2.48 -8.66
C ASP A 217 28.38 2.54 -7.18
N ASP A 218 27.92 3.69 -6.67
CA ASP A 218 27.51 3.92 -5.28
C ASP A 218 26.00 3.77 -5.03
N ASP A 219 25.25 3.20 -5.98
CA ASP A 219 23.81 2.96 -5.82
C ASP A 219 23.49 2.03 -4.65
N LYS A 220 22.32 2.25 -4.05
CA LYS A 220 21.82 1.45 -2.94
C LYS A 220 20.38 1.05 -3.21
N TYR A 221 20.05 -0.19 -2.92
CA TYR A 221 18.74 -0.75 -3.21
C TYR A 221 17.99 -1.13 -1.94
N VAL A 222 16.69 -0.89 -1.95
CA VAL A 222 15.73 -1.49 -1.02
C VAL A 222 14.93 -2.54 -1.78
N ALA A 223 14.96 -3.78 -1.31
CA ALA A 223 14.13 -4.85 -1.87
C ALA A 223 12.72 -4.78 -1.27
N LEU A 224 11.71 -4.77 -2.13
CA LEU A 224 10.29 -4.75 -1.80
C LEU A 224 9.66 -6.06 -2.25
N ILE A 225 9.03 -6.75 -1.31
CA ILE A 225 8.40 -8.06 -1.50
C ILE A 225 7.01 -8.00 -0.88
N SER A 226 6.03 -8.68 -1.44
CA SER A 226 4.73 -8.88 -0.81
C SER A 226 4.20 -10.28 -1.09
N GLY A 227 3.30 -10.81 -0.26
CA GLY A 227 2.65 -12.09 -0.54
C GLY A 227 3.63 -13.26 -0.61
N LEU A 228 4.44 -13.47 0.45
CA LEU A 228 5.26 -14.69 0.55
C LEU A 228 4.38 -15.93 0.64
N ASN A 229 3.20 -15.80 1.24
CA ASN A 229 2.19 -16.85 1.43
C ASN A 229 2.81 -18.19 1.89
N ILE A 230 3.67 -18.15 2.90
CA ILE A 230 4.29 -19.35 3.46
C ILE A 230 3.19 -20.25 4.03
N ASP A 231 3.18 -21.50 3.59
CA ASP A 231 2.28 -22.55 4.05
C ASP A 231 3.03 -23.89 4.24
N THR A 232 2.29 -24.96 4.48
CA THR A 232 2.84 -26.31 4.64
C THR A 232 2.92 -27.11 3.33
N SER A 233 2.49 -26.54 2.19
CA SER A 233 2.44 -27.24 0.91
C SER A 233 3.79 -27.33 0.20
N GLY A 234 4.75 -26.46 0.58
CA GLY A 234 6.08 -26.41 -0.02
C GLY A 234 6.13 -25.83 -1.44
N ILE A 235 4.99 -25.42 -2.02
CA ILE A 235 4.89 -24.93 -3.42
C ILE A 235 5.83 -23.75 -3.69
N SER A 236 5.99 -22.86 -2.71
CA SER A 236 6.85 -21.68 -2.81
C SER A 236 8.25 -21.86 -2.22
N GLU A 237 8.57 -23.04 -1.68
CA GLU A 237 9.82 -23.28 -0.94
C GLU A 237 11.06 -23.12 -1.81
N THR A 238 11.07 -23.72 -3.01
CA THR A 238 12.16 -23.55 -3.98
C THR A 238 12.40 -22.09 -4.31
N ARG A 239 11.32 -21.33 -4.52
CA ARG A 239 11.40 -19.91 -4.88
C ARG A 239 12.00 -19.07 -3.75
N LEU A 240 11.58 -19.35 -2.52
CA LEU A 240 12.09 -18.70 -1.31
C LEU A 240 13.57 -19.03 -1.09
N GLN A 241 13.98 -20.26 -1.35
CA GLN A 241 15.36 -20.70 -1.22
C GLN A 241 16.27 -20.01 -2.25
N ILE A 242 15.90 -19.96 -3.54
CA ILE A 242 16.68 -19.24 -4.57
C ILE A 242 16.79 -17.75 -4.23
N MET A 243 15.68 -17.14 -3.80
CA MET A 243 15.66 -15.75 -3.38
C MET A 243 16.58 -15.52 -2.17
N MET A 244 16.59 -16.43 -1.20
CA MET A 244 17.50 -16.37 -0.07
C MET A 244 18.95 -16.46 -0.51
N GLU A 245 19.31 -17.42 -1.37
CA GLU A 245 20.66 -17.58 -1.93
C GLU A 245 21.11 -16.35 -2.74
N TYR A 246 20.17 -15.71 -3.45
CA TYR A 246 20.42 -14.45 -4.14
C TYR A 246 20.69 -13.30 -3.17
N PHE A 247 19.87 -13.17 -2.12
CA PHE A 247 20.07 -12.16 -1.08
C PHE A 247 21.32 -12.40 -0.26
N THR A 248 21.72 -13.65 -0.01
CA THR A 248 22.95 -13.97 0.72
C THR A 248 24.20 -13.72 -0.14
N GLY A 249 24.05 -13.68 -1.47
CA GLY A 249 25.15 -13.54 -2.42
C GLY A 249 25.79 -14.87 -2.79
N GLU A 250 25.13 -15.99 -2.48
CA GLU A 250 25.57 -17.34 -2.87
C GLU A 250 25.23 -17.64 -4.34
N LEU A 251 24.20 -16.98 -4.87
CA LEU A 251 23.79 -17.09 -6.27
C LEU A 251 24.36 -15.95 -7.14
N GLY A 252 24.64 -16.26 -8.40
CA GLY A 252 25.09 -15.30 -9.41
C GLY A 252 26.61 -15.26 -9.61
N CYS A 253 27.05 -14.50 -10.60
CA CYS A 253 28.47 -14.29 -10.86
C CYS A 253 29.05 -13.18 -9.96
N PHE A 254 30.38 -13.09 -9.87
CA PHE A 254 31.05 -12.08 -9.05
C PHE A 254 30.62 -10.65 -9.39
N HIS A 255 30.34 -10.37 -10.67
CA HIS A 255 29.83 -9.08 -11.11
C HIS A 255 28.45 -8.78 -10.51
N GLU A 256 27.51 -9.72 -10.55
CA GLU A 256 26.17 -9.56 -9.97
C GLU A 256 26.23 -9.45 -8.43
N GLN A 257 27.05 -10.28 -7.79
CA GLN A 257 27.27 -10.24 -6.36
C GLN A 257 27.79 -8.87 -5.92
N LYS A 258 28.79 -8.33 -6.63
CA LYS A 258 29.40 -7.03 -6.35
C LYS A 258 28.48 -5.87 -6.70
N ASN A 259 27.83 -5.88 -7.86
CA ASN A 259 27.13 -4.72 -8.38
C ASN A 259 25.64 -4.67 -8.03
N ILE A 260 25.03 -5.78 -7.61
CA ILE A 260 23.61 -5.85 -7.27
C ILE A 260 23.43 -6.36 -5.84
N SER A 261 23.79 -7.62 -5.56
CA SER A 261 23.45 -8.25 -4.28
C SER A 261 24.09 -7.57 -3.06
N SER A 262 25.32 -7.08 -3.20
CA SER A 262 26.00 -6.33 -2.14
C SER A 262 25.39 -4.94 -1.91
N LYS A 263 24.76 -4.34 -2.93
CA LYS A 263 24.14 -3.02 -2.87
C LYS A 263 22.73 -3.04 -2.30
N ILE A 264 22.17 -4.22 -2.04
CA ILE A 264 20.89 -4.38 -1.32
C ILE A 264 21.14 -4.05 0.14
N ALA A 265 20.59 -2.92 0.59
CA ALA A 265 20.80 -2.41 1.93
C ALA A 265 19.74 -2.91 2.93
N ARG A 266 18.47 -3.04 2.50
CA ARG A 266 17.32 -3.42 3.35
C ARG A 266 16.24 -4.14 2.56
N ILE A 267 15.40 -4.88 3.28
CA ILE A 267 14.26 -5.61 2.74
C ILE A 267 12.97 -5.17 3.43
N ILE A 268 11.91 -4.89 2.67
CA ILE A 268 10.54 -4.70 3.17
C ILE A 268 9.67 -5.85 2.65
N ILE A 269 8.97 -6.53 3.56
CA ILE A 269 7.93 -7.52 3.28
C ILE A 269 6.57 -6.89 3.60
N ALA A 270 5.81 -6.54 2.55
CA ALA A 270 4.56 -5.79 2.60
C ALA A 270 3.32 -6.69 2.69
N GLY A 271 3.18 -7.40 3.81
CA GLY A 271 2.00 -8.18 4.17
C GLY A 271 1.80 -9.49 3.41
N ASN A 272 0.90 -10.31 3.96
CA ASN A 272 0.59 -11.68 3.54
C ASN A 272 1.85 -12.54 3.52
N SER A 273 2.56 -12.53 4.64
CA SER A 273 3.73 -13.39 4.85
C SER A 273 3.30 -14.85 5.00
N LEU A 274 2.14 -15.09 5.63
CA LEU A 274 1.49 -16.39 5.73
C LEU A 274 0.36 -16.54 4.70
N ALA A 275 0.15 -17.77 4.23
CA ALA A 275 -1.01 -18.08 3.40
C ALA A 275 -2.30 -18.08 4.23
N THR A 276 -3.45 -17.98 3.56
CA THR A 276 -4.75 -18.11 4.21
C THR A 276 -4.84 -19.47 4.91
N ALA A 277 -5.12 -19.45 6.22
CA ALA A 277 -5.31 -20.67 7.00
C ALA A 277 -6.46 -21.50 6.40
N LYS A 278 -6.16 -22.72 5.97
CA LYS A 278 -7.18 -23.66 5.52
C LYS A 278 -7.89 -24.22 6.75
N PRO A 279 -9.23 -24.14 6.85
CA PRO A 279 -9.94 -24.77 7.95
C PRO A 279 -9.69 -26.28 7.90
N VAL A 280 -9.11 -26.83 8.96
CA VAL A 280 -8.93 -28.28 9.10
C VAL A 280 -10.32 -28.92 9.19
N PRO A 281 -10.67 -29.91 8.34
CA PRO A 281 -11.94 -30.61 8.43
C PRO A 281 -12.08 -31.28 9.80
N ASP A 282 -13.07 -30.84 10.57
CA ASP A 282 -13.37 -31.40 11.89
C ASP A 282 -14.10 -32.75 11.74
N GLU A 283 -13.34 -33.84 11.63
CA GLU A 283 -13.90 -35.20 11.56
C GLU A 283 -14.35 -35.75 12.93
N ARG A 284 -14.28 -34.99 14.04
CA ARG A 284 -14.52 -35.54 15.39
C ARG A 284 -15.36 -34.65 16.34
N LYS A 285 -16.66 -34.97 16.37
CA LYS A 285 -17.61 -34.99 17.52
C LYS A 285 -17.85 -33.71 18.34
N GLN A 286 -19.16 -33.40 18.47
CA GLN A 286 -19.84 -32.66 19.56
C GLN A 286 -19.06 -31.50 20.20
N LYS A 287 -19.32 -30.29 19.69
CA LYS A 287 -18.92 -28.99 20.25
C LYS A 287 -19.16 -28.93 21.76
N LYS A 288 -18.11 -29.15 22.55
CA LYS A 288 -18.02 -28.66 23.94
C LYS A 288 -17.55 -27.22 23.89
N TYR A 289 -18.21 -26.36 24.66
CA TYR A 289 -17.79 -24.98 24.88
C TYR A 289 -16.36 -24.98 25.44
N GLY A 290 -15.39 -24.48 24.67
CA GLY A 290 -13.97 -24.44 25.00
C GLY A 290 -13.10 -24.26 23.74
N TYR A 291 -12.00 -23.53 23.87
CA TYR A 291 -11.02 -23.30 22.81
C TYR A 291 -10.35 -24.63 22.41
N ASP A 292 -10.49 -25.03 21.15
CA ASP A 292 -9.94 -26.30 20.65
C ASP A 292 -8.64 -26.02 19.86
N ASN A 293 -7.49 -26.34 20.49
CA ASN A 293 -6.16 -26.17 19.88
C ASN A 293 -5.91 -27.08 18.67
N SER A 294 -6.79 -28.04 18.38
CA SER A 294 -6.61 -29.02 17.30
C SER A 294 -6.79 -28.44 15.88
N LEU A 295 -7.32 -27.22 15.76
CA LEU A 295 -7.52 -26.52 14.48
C LEU A 295 -6.36 -25.58 14.09
N TYR A 296 -5.37 -25.40 14.98
CA TYR A 296 -4.26 -24.47 14.76
C TYR A 296 -3.00 -25.21 14.29
N ASP A 297 -2.54 -24.89 13.09
CA ASP A 297 -1.26 -25.35 12.57
C ASP A 297 -0.20 -24.27 12.79
N ALA A 298 0.78 -24.57 13.64
CA ALA A 298 1.89 -23.67 13.96
C ALA A 298 3.04 -23.75 12.94
N GLU A 299 3.03 -24.75 12.04
CA GLU A 299 4.12 -25.01 11.10
C GLU A 299 4.39 -23.84 10.14
N PRO A 300 3.39 -23.19 9.50
CA PRO A 300 3.63 -22.03 8.65
C PRO A 300 4.35 -20.89 9.37
N LEU A 301 3.99 -20.64 10.62
CA LEU A 301 4.59 -19.59 11.45
C LEU A 301 6.04 -19.94 11.82
N ASN A 302 6.31 -21.20 12.15
CA ASN A 302 7.68 -21.68 12.39
C ASN A 302 8.54 -21.58 11.13
N ASN A 303 7.98 -21.87 9.95
CA ASN A 303 8.68 -21.75 8.66
C ASN A 303 9.00 -20.30 8.34
N LEU A 304 8.06 -19.38 8.60
CA LEU A 304 8.30 -17.95 8.49
C LEU A 304 9.40 -17.48 9.46
N ASP A 305 9.35 -17.89 10.73
CA ASP A 305 10.35 -17.53 11.74
C ASP A 305 11.76 -18.03 11.35
N ASN A 306 11.88 -19.27 10.88
CA ASN A 306 13.14 -19.83 10.35
C ASN A 306 13.66 -19.06 9.14
N PHE A 307 12.77 -18.72 8.21
CA PHE A 307 13.11 -17.98 7.00
C PHE A 307 13.63 -16.58 7.34
N LEU A 308 12.92 -15.87 8.21
CA LEU A 308 13.28 -14.52 8.66
C LEU A 308 14.56 -14.52 9.51
N GLU A 309 14.78 -15.53 10.36
CA GLU A 309 16.02 -15.68 11.15
C GLU A 309 17.25 -15.73 10.23
N LYS A 310 17.20 -16.57 9.19
CA LYS A 310 18.27 -16.66 8.18
C LYS A 310 18.48 -15.33 7.46
N LEU A 311 17.40 -14.68 7.02
CA LEU A 311 17.47 -13.41 6.29
C LEU A 311 18.03 -12.27 7.15
N CYS A 312 17.57 -12.17 8.41
CA CYS A 312 18.00 -11.16 9.36
C CYS A 312 19.44 -11.36 9.87
N SER A 313 20.04 -12.53 9.65
CA SER A 313 21.46 -12.76 9.93
C SER A 313 22.38 -11.95 9.02
N LEU A 314 21.87 -11.50 7.86
CA LEU A 314 22.66 -10.78 6.84
C LEU A 314 22.14 -9.38 6.52
N LEU A 315 20.82 -9.17 6.57
CA LEU A 315 20.19 -7.92 6.14
C LEU A 315 19.12 -7.44 7.13
N PRO A 316 18.95 -6.11 7.32
CA PRO A 316 17.79 -5.57 8.02
C PRO A 316 16.49 -5.84 7.26
N VAL A 317 15.51 -6.45 7.93
CA VAL A 317 14.21 -6.83 7.38
C VAL A 317 13.09 -6.13 8.12
N HIS A 318 12.20 -5.50 7.36
CA HIS A 318 11.00 -4.82 7.84
C HIS A 318 9.79 -5.64 7.41
N ILE A 319 9.01 -6.16 8.35
CA ILE A 319 7.82 -6.96 8.06
C ILE A 319 6.56 -6.18 8.44
N MET A 320 5.69 -5.98 7.46
CA MET A 320 4.36 -5.42 7.63
C MET A 320 3.33 -6.57 7.69
N PRO A 321 2.32 -6.49 8.57
CA PRO A 321 1.20 -7.44 8.55
C PRO A 321 0.28 -7.20 7.36
N GLY A 322 -0.26 -8.27 6.78
CA GLY A 322 -1.34 -8.25 5.80
C GLY A 322 -2.64 -8.88 6.34
N GLN A 323 -3.57 -9.19 5.45
CA GLN A 323 -4.88 -9.74 5.81
C GLN A 323 -4.79 -11.17 6.36
N ASN A 324 -3.82 -11.95 5.88
CA ASN A 324 -3.63 -13.35 6.26
C ASN A 324 -2.67 -13.54 7.45
N ASP A 325 -2.00 -12.47 7.89
CA ASP A 325 -1.01 -12.54 8.97
C ASP A 325 -1.69 -12.46 10.35
N PRO A 326 -1.02 -12.93 11.43
CA PRO A 326 -1.59 -12.93 12.78
C PRO A 326 -1.54 -11.53 13.41
N ALA A 327 -2.34 -10.62 12.85
CA ALA A 327 -2.53 -9.24 13.28
C ALA A 327 -4.02 -8.88 13.27
N ASP A 328 -4.36 -7.66 13.72
CA ASP A 328 -5.73 -7.17 13.71
C ASP A 328 -6.32 -7.17 12.29
N SER A 329 -7.62 -7.46 12.16
CA SER A 329 -8.34 -7.38 10.87
C SER A 329 -8.68 -5.94 10.48
N THR A 330 -8.56 -4.99 11.41
CA THR A 330 -8.85 -3.57 11.21
C THR A 330 -7.59 -2.77 10.94
N LEU A 331 -7.66 -1.77 10.08
CA LEU A 331 -6.56 -0.81 9.93
C LEU A 331 -6.54 0.23 11.06
N PRO A 332 -5.36 0.74 11.45
CA PRO A 332 -4.03 0.20 11.14
C PRO A 332 -3.79 -1.12 11.86
N GLN A 333 -3.28 -2.11 11.12
CA GLN A 333 -2.89 -3.39 11.69
C GLN A 333 -1.61 -3.19 12.51
N GLN A 334 -1.64 -3.62 13.77
CA GLN A 334 -0.49 -3.50 14.68
C GLN A 334 0.62 -4.49 14.29
N PRO A 335 1.88 -4.21 14.66
CA PRO A 335 3.00 -5.08 14.33
C PRO A 335 2.78 -6.53 14.80
N ILE A 336 3.28 -7.49 14.03
CA ILE A 336 3.24 -8.91 14.42
C ILE A 336 3.99 -9.05 15.75
N LEU A 337 3.34 -9.70 16.72
CA LEU A 337 3.89 -9.86 18.07
C LEU A 337 5.17 -10.70 18.01
N SER A 338 6.24 -10.23 18.63
CA SER A 338 7.54 -10.93 18.67
C SER A 338 7.44 -12.34 19.28
N ASN A 339 6.51 -12.58 20.20
CA ASN A 339 6.27 -13.90 20.78
C ASN A 339 5.79 -14.96 19.76
N LEU A 340 5.23 -14.53 18.63
CA LEU A 340 4.83 -15.41 17.54
C LEU A 340 6.03 -15.80 16.66
N LEU A 341 7.13 -15.06 16.75
CA LEU A 341 8.35 -15.24 15.97
C LEU A 341 9.58 -15.30 16.91
N PRO A 342 9.66 -16.33 17.77
CA PRO A 342 10.63 -16.37 18.87
C PRO A 342 12.10 -16.39 18.43
N LYS A 343 12.42 -16.91 17.24
CA LYS A 343 13.81 -16.99 16.76
C LYS A 343 14.30 -15.65 16.24
N VAL A 344 13.53 -15.03 15.34
CA VAL A 344 13.92 -13.75 14.74
C VAL A 344 13.57 -12.56 15.62
N GLY A 345 12.59 -12.68 16.53
CA GLY A 345 12.07 -11.58 17.35
C GLY A 345 13.10 -10.90 18.27
N THR A 346 14.23 -11.56 18.57
CA THR A 346 15.35 -10.98 19.34
C THR A 346 16.47 -10.40 18.46
N ASN A 347 16.39 -10.56 17.13
CA ASN A 347 17.42 -10.10 16.21
C ASN A 347 17.31 -8.57 16.00
N PRO A 348 18.39 -7.79 16.18
CA PRO A 348 18.36 -6.33 16.00
C PRO A 348 18.07 -5.88 14.56
N ASN A 349 18.31 -6.74 13.56
CA ASN A 349 18.00 -6.48 12.17
C ASN A 349 16.52 -6.73 11.82
N PHE A 350 15.74 -7.28 12.76
CA PHE A 350 14.33 -7.56 12.54
C PHE A 350 13.44 -6.42 13.04
N HIS A 351 12.63 -5.88 12.14
CA HIS A 351 11.72 -4.78 12.42
C HIS A 351 10.29 -5.20 12.08
N SER A 352 9.52 -5.58 13.11
CA SER A 352 8.07 -5.74 12.98
C SER A 352 7.40 -4.37 13.04
N VAL A 353 6.68 -3.98 11.98
CA VAL A 353 6.11 -2.63 11.80
C VAL A 353 4.60 -2.69 11.54
N THR A 354 3.93 -1.54 11.55
CA THR A 354 2.48 -1.44 11.31
C THR A 354 2.11 -1.59 9.83
N ASN A 355 0.84 -1.82 9.53
CA ASN A 355 0.24 -1.54 8.23
C ASN A 355 -0.89 -0.52 8.41
N PRO A 356 -0.83 0.68 7.79
CA PRO A 356 0.22 1.22 6.91
C PRO A 356 1.60 1.42 7.59
N TYR A 357 2.64 1.65 6.80
CA TYR A 357 4.01 1.86 7.27
C TYR A 357 4.63 3.15 6.70
N TRP A 358 5.21 3.96 7.58
CA TRP A 358 6.04 5.12 7.23
C TRP A 358 7.47 4.88 7.71
N CYS A 359 8.44 5.16 6.84
CA CYS A 359 9.85 5.16 7.21
C CYS A 359 10.68 6.05 6.29
N LYS A 360 11.92 6.31 6.69
CA LYS A 360 12.90 7.03 5.90
C LYS A 360 14.21 6.24 5.86
N PHE A 361 14.72 6.02 4.65
CA PHE A 361 16.05 5.44 4.42
C PHE A 361 16.94 6.45 3.73
N ASP A 362 18.08 6.78 4.33
CA ASP A 362 18.88 7.95 3.95
C ASP A 362 17.98 9.18 3.88
N ASP A 363 17.78 9.78 2.70
CA ASP A 363 16.90 10.93 2.53
C ASP A 363 15.57 10.64 1.83
N VAL A 364 15.27 9.37 1.58
CA VAL A 364 14.09 8.92 0.85
C VAL A 364 13.00 8.49 1.83
N THR A 365 11.84 9.14 1.77
CA THR A 365 10.66 8.81 2.60
C THR A 365 9.74 7.82 1.89
N PHE A 366 9.32 6.80 2.60
CA PHE A 366 8.47 5.71 2.15
C PHE A 366 7.12 5.74 2.86
N LEU A 367 6.07 5.51 2.10
CA LEU A 367 4.75 5.13 2.58
C LEU A 367 4.39 3.77 1.96
N GLY A 368 3.95 2.83 2.79
CA GLY A 368 3.56 1.50 2.39
C GLY A 368 2.21 1.07 2.90
N THR A 369 1.45 0.32 2.11
CA THR A 369 0.31 -0.47 2.61
C THR A 369 0.42 -1.92 2.15
N SER A 370 -0.25 -2.84 2.85
CA SER A 370 -0.30 -4.26 2.47
C SER A 370 -1.36 -4.60 1.41
N GLY A 371 -1.94 -3.60 0.72
CA GLY A 371 -2.84 -3.80 -0.43
C GLY A 371 -4.31 -3.53 -0.16
N GLN A 372 -4.79 -3.77 1.07
CA GLN A 372 -6.23 -3.75 1.39
C GLN A 372 -6.91 -2.40 1.09
N THR A 373 -6.14 -1.31 1.18
CA THR A 373 -6.65 0.04 0.87
C THR A 373 -7.07 0.18 -0.58
N ILE A 374 -6.25 -0.28 -1.52
CA ILE A 374 -6.55 -0.23 -2.96
C ILE A 374 -7.57 -1.31 -3.33
N ASP A 375 -7.48 -2.49 -2.73
CA ASP A 375 -8.45 -3.56 -2.94
C ASP A 375 -9.87 -3.13 -2.58
N ASP A 376 -10.04 -2.36 -1.51
CA ASP A 376 -11.36 -1.90 -1.09
C ASP A 376 -11.90 -0.78 -1.98
N ILE A 377 -11.06 0.19 -2.37
CA ILE A 377 -11.44 1.25 -3.33
C ILE A 377 -11.82 0.66 -4.69
N TYR A 378 -11.12 -0.39 -5.13
CA TYR A 378 -11.39 -1.11 -6.38
C TYR A 378 -12.81 -1.69 -6.43
N LYS A 379 -13.41 -2.04 -5.27
CA LYS A 379 -14.81 -2.50 -5.22
C LYS A 379 -15.80 -1.39 -5.59
N TYR A 380 -15.44 -0.12 -5.38
CA TYR A 380 -16.35 1.02 -5.60
C TYR A 380 -16.39 1.51 -7.04
N ILE A 381 -15.45 1.09 -7.90
CA ILE A 381 -15.25 1.72 -9.20
C ILE A 381 -15.15 0.69 -10.33
N GLU A 382 -15.55 1.09 -11.53
CA GLU A 382 -15.45 0.23 -12.71
C GLU A 382 -14.02 0.15 -13.27
N ILE A 383 -13.15 1.09 -12.91
CA ILE A 383 -11.77 1.15 -13.39
C ILE A 383 -10.97 -0.08 -12.94
N GLU A 384 -10.29 -0.71 -13.90
CA GLU A 384 -9.47 -1.90 -13.68
C GLU A 384 -8.04 -1.56 -13.26
N ASP A 385 -7.50 -0.45 -13.79
CA ASP A 385 -6.13 -0.02 -13.54
C ASP A 385 -5.96 0.51 -12.11
N ARG A 386 -5.31 -0.31 -11.28
CA ARG A 386 -5.04 -0.02 -9.86
C ARG A 386 -3.97 1.05 -9.65
N LEU A 387 -3.13 1.32 -10.65
CA LEU A 387 -2.10 2.36 -10.57
C LEU A 387 -2.75 3.75 -10.59
N ILE A 388 -3.81 3.92 -11.39
CA ILE A 388 -4.66 5.11 -11.38
C ILE A 388 -5.32 5.27 -10.00
N ILE A 389 -5.83 4.19 -9.40
CA ILE A 389 -6.43 4.23 -8.07
C ILE A 389 -5.42 4.70 -7.02
N ALA A 390 -4.23 4.10 -7.03
CA ALA A 390 -3.15 4.47 -6.12
C ALA A 390 -2.75 5.94 -6.27
N GLU A 391 -2.61 6.45 -7.49
CA GLU A 391 -2.37 7.87 -7.76
C GLU A 391 -3.49 8.75 -7.21
N ARG A 392 -4.76 8.33 -7.35
CA ARG A 392 -5.90 9.08 -6.79
C ARG A 392 -5.87 9.18 -5.27
N THR A 393 -5.39 8.17 -4.56
CA THR A 393 -5.23 8.28 -3.10
C THR A 393 -4.25 9.40 -2.67
N LEU A 394 -3.22 9.68 -3.49
CA LEU A 394 -2.35 10.85 -3.27
C LEU A 394 -3.09 12.16 -3.54
N HIS A 395 -3.88 12.24 -4.60
CA HIS A 395 -4.68 13.44 -4.92
C HIS A 395 -5.80 13.71 -3.91
N TRP A 396 -6.36 12.67 -3.29
CA TRP A 396 -7.31 12.82 -2.18
C TRP A 396 -6.61 13.14 -0.85
N ARG A 397 -5.27 13.04 -0.80
CA ARG A 397 -4.46 13.08 0.43
C ARG A 397 -4.96 12.10 1.48
N HIS A 398 -5.39 10.92 1.06
CA HIS A 398 -5.99 9.95 1.94
C HIS A 398 -5.75 8.53 1.44
N MET A 399 -5.02 7.71 2.22
CA MET A 399 -4.63 6.36 1.81
C MET A 399 -5.78 5.34 1.88
N ALA A 400 -6.81 5.59 2.70
CA ALA A 400 -7.91 4.64 2.94
C ALA A 400 -9.29 5.34 3.03
N PRO A 401 -9.76 6.06 1.98
CA PRO A 401 -10.97 6.90 2.06
C PRO A 401 -12.23 6.13 2.42
N THR A 402 -12.35 4.87 1.96
CA THR A 402 -13.48 3.98 2.23
C THR A 402 -13.51 3.43 3.65
N ALA A 403 -12.50 3.73 4.49
CA ALA A 403 -12.54 3.44 5.91
C ALA A 403 -13.26 4.55 6.68
N PRO A 404 -14.19 4.22 7.60
CA PRO A 404 -14.60 2.90 8.09
C PRO A 404 -15.76 2.20 7.35
N ASP A 405 -16.34 2.80 6.30
CA ASP A 405 -17.58 2.35 5.62
C ASP A 405 -17.52 0.87 5.21
N THR A 406 -16.55 0.48 4.38
CA THR A 406 -16.35 -0.91 3.91
C THR A 406 -15.01 -1.47 4.32
N LEU A 407 -13.98 -0.64 4.39
CA LEU A 407 -12.68 -1.03 4.93
C LEU A 407 -12.66 -0.76 6.43
N TRP A 408 -12.68 -1.83 7.21
CA TRP A 408 -12.76 -1.69 8.66
C TRP A 408 -11.49 -1.06 9.23
N CYS A 409 -11.68 -0.07 10.10
CA CYS A 409 -10.58 0.56 10.81
C CYS A 409 -10.89 0.75 12.29
N TYR A 410 -9.85 1.02 13.06
CA TYR A 410 -9.95 1.40 14.46
C TYR A 410 -10.68 2.76 14.58
N PRO A 411 -11.64 2.92 15.52
CA PRO A 411 -12.44 4.14 15.65
C PRO A 411 -11.67 5.27 16.33
N PHE A 412 -10.73 5.90 15.61
CA PHE A 412 -9.95 7.02 16.14
C PHE A 412 -10.82 8.21 16.54
N LYS A 413 -10.41 8.88 17.62
CA LYS A 413 -11.15 10.01 18.19
C LYS A 413 -10.60 11.38 17.79
N ASP A 414 -9.30 11.56 17.94
CA ASP A 414 -8.66 12.90 17.87
C ASP A 414 -7.76 13.05 16.62
N VAL A 415 -7.61 12.00 15.81
CA VAL A 415 -6.77 12.00 14.62
C VAL A 415 -7.29 11.01 13.59
N ASP A 416 -7.29 11.37 12.31
CA ASP A 416 -7.37 10.39 11.22
C ASP A 416 -5.93 10.12 10.71
N PRO A 417 -5.35 8.93 10.99
CA PRO A 417 -3.98 8.62 10.61
C PRO A 417 -3.82 8.28 9.12
N PHE A 418 -4.93 8.12 8.39
CA PHE A 418 -4.90 7.77 6.96
C PHE A 418 -4.76 8.99 6.05
N ILE A 419 -4.78 10.20 6.63
CA ILE A 419 -4.51 11.44 5.90
C ILE A 419 -3.01 11.51 5.56
N ILE A 420 -2.73 11.76 4.29
CA ILE A 420 -1.39 11.95 3.76
C ILE A 420 -1.02 13.43 3.94
N ASP A 421 -0.52 13.76 5.13
CA ASP A 421 -0.12 15.13 5.48
C ASP A 421 1.05 15.62 4.59
N GLN A 422 1.95 14.71 4.19
CA GLN A 422 3.17 14.97 3.44
C GLN A 422 3.33 13.97 2.29
N MET A 423 3.77 14.44 1.12
CA MET A 423 3.98 13.58 -0.05
C MET A 423 5.22 12.70 0.14
N PRO A 424 5.10 11.36 0.08
CA PRO A 424 6.25 10.45 0.19
C PRO A 424 7.07 10.47 -1.10
N HIS A 425 8.36 10.13 -1.03
CA HIS A 425 9.14 9.89 -2.25
C HIS A 425 8.76 8.56 -2.90
N VAL A 426 8.37 7.57 -2.10
CA VAL A 426 7.98 6.24 -2.55
C VAL A 426 6.66 5.87 -1.92
N TYR A 427 5.70 5.44 -2.73
CA TYR A 427 4.42 4.92 -2.27
C TYR A 427 4.21 3.51 -2.82
N PHE A 428 4.38 2.50 -1.95
CA PHE A 428 4.24 1.09 -2.36
C PHE A 428 2.97 0.46 -1.80
N ILE A 429 2.38 -0.44 -2.59
CA ILE A 429 1.15 -1.15 -2.27
C ILE A 429 1.38 -2.64 -2.47
N GLY A 430 1.30 -3.42 -1.39
CA GLY A 430 1.47 -4.86 -1.37
C GLY A 430 0.33 -5.63 -2.04
N ASN A 431 0.57 -6.91 -2.31
CA ASN A 431 -0.46 -7.92 -2.65
C ASN A 431 -1.34 -7.56 -3.85
N GLN A 432 -0.76 -6.91 -4.86
CA GLN A 432 -1.45 -6.59 -6.11
C GLN A 432 -1.38 -7.78 -7.08
N LYS A 433 -2.23 -7.78 -8.11
CA LYS A 433 -2.29 -8.87 -9.11
C LYS A 433 -1.01 -8.96 -9.95
N GLU A 434 -0.42 -7.81 -10.26
CA GLU A 434 0.77 -7.70 -11.10
C GLU A 434 1.65 -6.55 -10.63
N PHE A 435 2.91 -6.57 -11.07
CA PHE A 435 3.83 -5.47 -10.85
C PHE A 435 3.50 -4.31 -11.80
N ALA A 436 3.39 -3.11 -11.26
CA ALA A 436 3.27 -1.89 -12.05
C ALA A 436 3.90 -0.73 -11.28
N THR A 437 4.41 0.28 -12.00
CA THR A 437 4.99 1.46 -11.37
C THR A 437 4.75 2.71 -12.20
N LYS A 438 4.63 3.86 -11.54
CA LYS A 438 4.48 5.18 -12.17
C LYS A 438 5.20 6.24 -11.37
N LEU A 439 5.89 7.15 -12.05
CA LEU A 439 6.42 8.36 -11.44
C LEU A 439 5.41 9.51 -11.53
N VAL A 440 4.74 9.83 -10.42
CA VAL A 440 3.81 10.95 -10.35
C VAL A 440 4.58 12.23 -10.07
N LYS A 441 4.38 13.26 -10.90
CA LYS A 441 5.01 14.58 -10.78
C LYS A 441 4.00 15.61 -10.31
N GLY A 442 4.33 16.34 -9.24
CA GLY A 442 3.54 17.46 -8.74
C GLY A 442 3.98 18.79 -9.36
N ILE A 443 3.25 19.86 -9.03
CA ILE A 443 3.43 21.20 -9.61
C ILE A 443 4.74 21.84 -9.12
N ASP A 444 5.17 21.55 -7.89
CA ASP A 444 6.34 22.16 -7.25
C ASP A 444 7.61 21.28 -7.38
N GLN A 445 7.86 20.72 -8.57
CA GLN A 445 8.94 19.73 -8.82
C GLN A 445 8.86 18.48 -7.93
N GLN A 446 7.70 18.24 -7.31
CA GLN A 446 7.49 17.09 -6.45
C GLN A 446 7.47 15.81 -7.27
N CYS A 447 7.99 14.71 -6.73
CA CYS A 447 7.94 13.42 -7.39
C CYS A 447 7.71 12.29 -6.39
N THR A 448 6.77 11.40 -6.71
CA THR A 448 6.52 10.17 -5.96
C THR A 448 6.55 9.00 -6.92
N ARG A 449 7.37 8.00 -6.62
CA ARG A 449 7.36 6.70 -7.29
C ARG A 449 6.29 5.82 -6.65
N ILE A 450 5.22 5.54 -7.39
CA ILE A 450 4.19 4.57 -6.99
C ILE A 450 4.62 3.18 -7.45
N ILE A 451 4.47 2.17 -6.58
CA ILE A 451 4.88 0.79 -6.86
C ILE A 451 3.77 -0.17 -6.41
N LEU A 452 3.18 -0.90 -7.36
CA LEU A 452 2.31 -2.03 -7.08
C LEU A 452 3.17 -3.29 -6.99
N LEU A 453 3.18 -3.93 -5.82
CA LEU A 453 3.96 -5.14 -5.57
C LEU A 453 3.05 -6.35 -5.79
N PRO A 454 3.43 -7.28 -6.67
CA PRO A 454 2.68 -8.50 -6.85
C PRO A 454 2.90 -9.48 -5.68
N SER A 455 2.00 -10.45 -5.54
CA SER A 455 2.23 -11.62 -4.68
C SER A 455 3.47 -12.40 -5.15
N PHE A 456 4.48 -12.54 -4.30
CA PHE A 456 5.71 -13.27 -4.60
C PHE A 456 5.45 -14.77 -4.78
N ALA A 457 4.56 -15.36 -4.00
CA ALA A 457 4.22 -16.76 -4.12
C ALA A 457 3.71 -17.11 -5.53
N GLU A 458 2.90 -16.22 -6.11
CA GLU A 458 2.31 -16.36 -7.45
C GLU A 458 3.28 -15.93 -8.54
N SER A 459 3.76 -14.68 -8.48
CA SER A 459 4.56 -14.05 -9.53
C SER A 459 6.05 -14.36 -9.48
N GLY A 460 6.60 -14.58 -8.28
CA GLY A 460 8.03 -14.68 -8.02
C GLY A 460 8.85 -13.43 -8.27
N ILE A 461 8.20 -12.28 -8.35
CA ILE A 461 8.89 -11.03 -8.62
C ILE A 461 9.30 -10.39 -7.30
N VAL A 462 10.57 -10.00 -7.22
CA VAL A 462 11.08 -9.07 -6.21
C VAL A 462 11.40 -7.75 -6.89
N VAL A 463 11.01 -6.65 -6.26
CA VAL A 463 11.27 -5.29 -6.77
C VAL A 463 12.43 -4.68 -6.01
N PHE A 464 13.44 -4.19 -6.70
CA PHE A 464 14.59 -3.48 -6.17
C PHE A 464 14.46 -2.00 -6.52
N LEU A 465 14.22 -1.18 -5.50
CA LEU A 465 14.15 0.26 -5.67
C LEU A 465 15.51 0.88 -5.41
N ASN A 466 16.03 1.61 -6.40
CA ASN A 466 17.23 2.41 -6.26
C ASN A 466 16.93 3.71 -5.50
N LEU A 467 17.62 3.94 -4.38
CA LEU A 467 17.41 5.12 -3.53
C LEU A 467 17.91 6.43 -4.18
N ASN A 468 18.82 6.36 -5.15
CA ASN A 468 19.41 7.55 -5.78
C ASN A 468 18.52 8.16 -6.88
N ASN A 469 17.77 7.33 -7.60
CA ASN A 469 16.99 7.75 -8.78
C ASN A 469 15.54 7.24 -8.78
N LEU A 470 15.10 6.53 -7.73
CA LEU A 470 13.76 5.96 -7.58
C LEU A 470 13.33 5.02 -8.72
N LYS A 471 14.29 4.45 -9.46
CA LYS A 471 14.04 3.45 -10.48
C LYS A 471 13.78 2.09 -9.84
N CYS A 472 12.80 1.38 -10.40
CA CYS A 472 12.47 0.03 -9.97
C CYS A 472 13.08 -0.99 -10.95
N HIS A 473 13.84 -1.92 -10.41
CA HIS A 473 14.29 -3.10 -11.12
C HIS A 473 13.57 -4.33 -10.60
N THR A 474 13.29 -5.30 -11.46
CA THR A 474 12.61 -6.54 -11.06
C THR A 474 13.49 -7.74 -11.31
N ILE A 475 13.50 -8.69 -10.38
CA ILE A 475 14.07 -10.02 -10.58
C ILE A 475 12.97 -11.05 -10.40
N TYR A 476 12.89 -11.98 -11.34
CA TYR A 476 11.96 -13.09 -11.32
C TYR A 476 12.66 -14.35 -10.82
N PHE A 477 12.10 -14.97 -9.79
CA PHE A 477 12.55 -16.23 -9.23
C PHE A 477 11.58 -17.34 -9.65
N PRO A 478 11.97 -18.34 -10.45
CA PRO A 478 11.06 -19.38 -10.92
C PRO A 478 10.72 -20.42 -9.84
N SER A 479 9.57 -21.08 -9.96
CA SER A 479 9.17 -22.21 -9.11
C SER A 479 9.66 -23.58 -9.62
N THR A 480 9.93 -23.70 -10.92
CA THR A 480 10.43 -24.92 -11.57
C THR A 480 11.61 -24.57 -12.49
N PHE A 481 12.72 -25.29 -12.35
CA PHE A 481 13.80 -25.30 -13.34
C PHE A 481 13.47 -26.35 -14.40
N PHE A 482 13.51 -25.96 -15.68
CA PHE A 482 13.38 -26.91 -16.79
C PHE A 482 14.60 -27.80 -16.92
#